data_AF-J9GW24-F1
#
_entry.id   AF-J9GW24-F1
#
_cell.length_a   1.000
_cell.length_b   1.000
_cell.length_c   1.000
_cell.angle_alpha   90.00
_cell.angle_beta   90.00
_cell.angle_gamma   90.00
#
_symmetry.space_group_name_H-M   'P 1'
#
loop_
_entity.id
_entity.type
_entity.pdbx_description
1 polymer ?
#
loop_
_entity_poly.entity_id
_entity_poly.type
_entity_poly.pdbx_seq_one_letter_code
_entity_poly.pdbx_strand_id
1 'polypeptide(L)'
;MIYHQQRREGVKLFLSFVVFKYNAMQILSTTIQLDDLHFYAFHGVLPQETIVGGDYRVSLTLTLDMAQDAIFHDRLDGTLDYSKVYDLVAEQMHQPSALLEHVAGRILVALFENFSQVETAEVKVTKVNPPMGADCRGASVILKGCR
;
A
#
# COMPACT_ATOMS: atom_id res chain seq x y z
N MET A 1 -17.67 11.09 -42.96
CA MET A 1 -17.69 12.08 -41.84
C MET A 1 -18.76 11.79 -40.77
N ILE A 2 -19.88 11.13 -41.08
CA ILE A 2 -20.99 10.91 -40.12
C ILE A 2 -20.69 9.79 -39.08
N TYR A 3 -19.92 8.77 -39.44
CA TYR A 3 -19.56 7.65 -38.55
C TYR A 3 -18.71 8.04 -37.32
N HIS A 4 -17.86 9.06 -37.45
CA HIS A 4 -17.05 9.54 -36.32
C HIS A 4 -17.86 10.39 -35.33
N GLN A 5 -18.99 10.96 -35.76
CA GLN A 5 -19.83 11.82 -34.93
C GLN A 5 -20.77 11.00 -34.03
N GLN A 6 -21.32 9.89 -34.54
CA GLN A 6 -22.17 8.99 -33.74
C GLN A 6 -21.42 8.26 -32.60
N ARG A 7 -20.13 7.94 -32.77
CA ARG A 7 -19.32 7.36 -31.67
C ARG A 7 -19.06 8.36 -30.54
N ARG A 8 -18.93 9.66 -30.82
CA ARG A 8 -18.71 10.70 -29.80
C ARG A 8 -19.97 10.96 -28.96
N GLU A 9 -21.14 10.92 -29.58
CA GLU A 9 -22.44 11.04 -28.90
C GLU A 9 -22.72 9.83 -27.99
N GLY A 10 -22.44 8.59 -28.45
CA GLY A 10 -22.62 7.38 -27.65
C GLY A 10 -21.69 7.31 -26.42
N VAL A 11 -20.45 7.78 -26.54
CA VAL A 11 -19.51 7.87 -25.40
C VAL A 11 -19.94 8.96 -24.42
N LYS A 12 -20.43 10.11 -24.91
CA LYS A 12 -21.00 11.16 -24.05
C LYS A 12 -22.25 10.70 -23.30
N LEU A 13 -23.13 9.95 -23.96
CA LEU A 13 -24.34 9.41 -23.33
C LEU A 13 -24.01 8.34 -22.29
N PHE A 14 -23.01 7.49 -22.55
CA PHE A 14 -22.53 6.49 -21.59
C PHE A 14 -21.81 7.12 -20.39
N LEU A 15 -20.92 8.10 -20.62
CA LEU A 15 -20.35 8.93 -19.55
C LEU A 15 -21.45 9.61 -18.74
N SER A 16 -22.42 10.22 -19.41
CA SER A 16 -23.56 10.87 -18.76
C SER A 16 -24.39 9.90 -17.93
N PHE A 17 -24.51 8.63 -18.34
CA PHE A 17 -25.25 7.59 -17.60
C PHE A 17 -24.48 7.04 -16.40
N VAL A 18 -23.16 6.87 -16.53
CA VAL A 18 -22.28 6.50 -15.40
C VAL A 18 -22.25 7.63 -14.37
N VAL A 19 -22.02 8.88 -14.81
CA VAL A 19 -22.07 10.07 -13.93
C VAL A 19 -23.45 10.21 -13.27
N PHE A 20 -24.55 9.93 -13.99
CA PHE A 20 -25.90 9.96 -13.38
C PHE A 20 -26.14 8.89 -12.32
N LYS A 21 -25.52 7.71 -12.44
CA LYS A 21 -25.72 6.59 -11.50
C LYS A 21 -25.18 6.89 -10.11
N TYR A 22 -24.17 7.74 -9.99
CA TYR A 22 -23.51 8.10 -8.73
C TYR A 22 -23.92 9.48 -8.19
N ASN A 23 -24.84 10.20 -8.85
CA ASN A 23 -25.29 11.52 -8.39
C ASN A 23 -25.99 11.53 -7.01
N ALA A 24 -26.33 10.36 -6.45
CA ALA A 24 -26.86 10.21 -5.08
C ALA A 24 -25.84 9.65 -4.08
N MET A 25 -24.62 9.32 -4.51
CA MET A 25 -23.59 8.67 -3.68
C MET A 25 -22.25 9.40 -3.82
N GLN A 26 -21.76 9.92 -2.70
CA GLN A 26 -20.44 10.55 -2.60
C GLN A 26 -19.44 9.52 -2.08
N ILE A 27 -18.41 9.23 -2.86
CA ILE A 27 -17.24 8.47 -2.37
C ILE A 27 -16.35 9.48 -1.63
N LEU A 28 -15.91 9.14 -0.42
CA LEU A 28 -15.15 10.08 0.41
C LEU A 28 -13.63 9.85 0.31
N SER A 29 -13.21 8.59 0.22
CA SER A 29 -11.79 8.23 0.10
C SER A 29 -11.64 6.83 -0.47
N THR A 30 -10.43 6.50 -0.93
CA THR A 30 -10.06 5.15 -1.37
C THR A 30 -8.99 4.61 -0.44
N THR A 31 -9.21 3.41 0.10
CA THR A 31 -8.23 2.71 0.93
C THR A 31 -7.77 1.43 0.24
N ILE A 32 -6.46 1.27 0.13
CA ILE A 32 -5.80 0.07 -0.40
C ILE A 32 -5.07 -0.61 0.75
N GLN A 33 -5.28 -1.91 0.89
CA GLN A 33 -4.65 -2.71 1.93
C GLN A 33 -3.84 -3.85 1.31
N LEU A 34 -2.58 -3.96 1.75
CA LEU A 34 -1.78 -5.15 1.56
C LEU A 34 -1.60 -5.75 2.94
N ASP A 35 -2.17 -6.93 3.18
CA ASP A 35 -2.20 -7.53 4.51
C ASP A 35 -1.32 -8.77 4.59
N ASP A 36 -0.62 -8.90 5.72
CA ASP A 36 0.16 -10.07 6.13
C ASP A 36 1.21 -10.56 5.11
N LEU A 37 1.84 -9.62 4.39
CA LEU A 37 2.91 -9.91 3.44
C LEU A 37 4.07 -10.61 4.15
N HIS A 38 4.49 -11.76 3.65
CA HIS A 38 5.55 -12.57 4.25
C HIS A 38 6.91 -12.25 3.67
N PHE A 39 7.88 -12.01 4.55
CA PHE A 39 9.28 -11.79 4.19
C PHE A 39 10.21 -12.58 5.09
N TYR A 40 11.25 -13.15 4.49
CA TYR A 40 12.40 -13.65 5.23
C TYR A 40 13.51 -12.61 5.17
N ALA A 41 13.98 -12.13 6.32
CA ALA A 41 14.91 -11.01 6.39
C ALA A 41 15.90 -11.14 7.56
N PHE A 42 16.93 -10.29 7.54
CA PHE A 42 18.07 -10.35 8.48
C PHE A 42 18.05 -9.16 9.44
N HIS A 43 16.92 -8.93 10.11
CA HIS A 43 16.79 -7.85 11.08
C HIS A 43 16.96 -8.33 12.53
N GLY A 44 17.68 -7.57 13.34
CA GLY A 44 17.82 -7.88 14.76
C GLY A 44 19.01 -7.19 15.39
N VAL A 45 18.94 -7.06 16.71
CA VAL A 45 20.00 -6.46 17.52
C VAL A 45 21.08 -7.50 17.79
N LEU A 46 20.71 -8.76 17.95
CA LEU A 46 21.65 -9.82 18.26
C LEU A 46 22.38 -10.26 16.99
N PRO A 47 23.71 -10.44 17.03
CA PRO A 47 24.49 -10.87 15.86
C PRO A 47 23.91 -12.13 15.19
N GLN A 48 23.43 -13.09 15.98
CA GLN A 48 22.84 -14.32 15.49
C GLN A 48 21.59 -14.08 14.63
N GLU A 49 20.77 -13.07 14.97
CA GLU A 49 19.56 -12.74 14.19
C GLU A 49 19.92 -12.25 12.79
N THR A 50 21.02 -11.51 12.65
CA THR A 50 21.50 -11.00 11.35
C THR A 50 22.21 -12.06 10.51
N ILE A 51 22.60 -13.19 11.11
CA ILE A 51 23.26 -14.31 10.42
C ILE A 51 22.24 -15.36 9.98
N VAL A 52 21.35 -15.75 10.89
CA VAL A 52 20.33 -16.78 10.62
C VAL A 52 19.19 -16.17 9.81
N GLY A 53 18.74 -14.96 10.16
CA GLY A 53 17.51 -14.38 9.63
C GLY A 53 16.27 -14.87 10.37
N GLY A 54 15.11 -14.36 9.97
CA GLY A 54 13.82 -14.72 10.55
C GLY A 54 12.65 -14.34 9.67
N ASP A 55 11.46 -14.78 10.09
CA ASP A 55 10.20 -14.49 9.42
C ASP A 55 9.60 -13.17 9.92
N TYR A 56 9.15 -12.36 8.97
CA TYR A 56 8.49 -11.09 9.22
C TYR A 56 7.18 -11.01 8.46
N ARG A 57 6.23 -10.27 9.01
CA ARG A 57 4.97 -9.90 8.36
C ARG A 57 4.85 -8.40 8.24
N VAL A 58 4.47 -7.91 7.07
CA VAL A 58 4.21 -6.49 6.83
C VAL A 58 2.76 -6.31 6.38
N SER A 59 2.03 -5.42 7.06
CA SER A 59 0.71 -4.96 6.63
C SER A 59 0.75 -3.45 6.37
N LEU A 60 0.08 -3.02 5.32
CA LEU A 60 -0.02 -1.64 4.89
C LEU A 60 -1.48 -1.25 4.75
N THR A 61 -1.83 -0.06 5.26
CA THR A 61 -3.08 0.61 4.92
C THR A 61 -2.74 1.96 4.32
N LEU A 62 -3.08 2.14 3.05
CA LEU A 62 -2.79 3.36 2.28
C LEU A 62 -4.11 4.02 1.91
N THR A 63 -4.28 5.28 2.28
CA THR A 63 -5.45 6.07 1.89
C THR A 63 -5.03 7.11 0.87
N LEU A 64 -5.79 7.15 -0.21
CA LEU A 64 -5.69 8.11 -1.29
C LEU A 64 -6.91 9.04 -1.24
N ASP A 65 -6.79 10.22 -1.84
CA ASP A 65 -7.96 10.98 -2.29
C ASP A 65 -8.79 10.11 -3.28
N MET A 66 -9.99 10.56 -3.65
CA MET A 66 -10.84 9.82 -4.58
C MET A 66 -10.08 9.41 -5.85
N ALA A 67 -9.88 8.10 -6.03
CA ALA A 67 -9.30 7.50 -7.24
C ALA A 67 -10.33 7.49 -8.39
N GLN A 68 -10.81 8.67 -8.80
CA GLN A 68 -11.94 8.85 -9.70
C GLN A 68 -11.78 8.08 -11.00
N ASP A 69 -10.60 8.10 -11.61
CA ASP A 69 -10.36 7.41 -12.87
C ASP A 69 -10.40 5.89 -12.74
N ALA A 70 -9.87 5.33 -11.65
CA ALA A 70 -10.02 3.90 -11.39
C ALA A 70 -11.49 3.52 -11.14
N ILE A 71 -12.21 4.33 -10.36
CA ILE A 71 -13.60 4.06 -9.99
C ILE A 71 -14.55 4.19 -11.18
N PHE A 72 -14.41 5.23 -12.00
CA PHE A 72 -15.39 5.56 -13.04
C PHE A 72 -14.97 5.11 -14.45
N HIS A 73 -13.68 4.86 -14.68
CA HIS A 73 -13.15 4.57 -16.01
C HIS A 73 -12.38 3.25 -16.10
N ASP A 74 -12.23 2.50 -14.99
CA ASP A 74 -11.50 1.23 -14.92
C ASP A 74 -10.06 1.37 -15.48
N ARG A 75 -9.38 2.44 -15.06
CA ARG A 75 -8.01 2.76 -15.46
C ARG A 75 -7.08 2.73 -14.26
N LEU A 76 -5.89 2.14 -14.46
CA LEU A 76 -4.81 2.22 -13.48
C LEU A 76 -4.25 3.65 -13.38
N ASP A 77 -4.37 4.42 -14.46
CA ASP A 77 -4.04 5.85 -14.46
C ASP A 77 -4.92 6.57 -13.44
N GLY A 78 -4.30 7.24 -12.46
CA GLY A 78 -5.01 7.93 -11.38
C GLY A 78 -5.30 7.10 -10.13
N THR A 79 -4.75 5.89 -10.02
CA THR A 79 -4.73 5.10 -8.77
C THR A 79 -3.34 4.53 -8.48
N LEU A 80 -3.20 3.91 -7.31
CA LEU A 80 -1.96 3.32 -6.82
C LEU A 80 -1.84 1.86 -7.26
N ASP A 81 -0.78 1.54 -7.97
CA ASP A 81 -0.41 0.16 -8.32
C ASP A 81 0.21 -0.54 -7.10
N TYR A 82 -0.57 -1.39 -6.44
CA TYR A 82 -0.14 -2.15 -5.26
C TYR A 82 0.99 -3.14 -5.55
N SER A 83 1.23 -3.54 -6.80
CA SER A 83 2.37 -4.41 -7.14
C SER A 83 3.68 -3.66 -6.95
N LYS A 84 3.73 -2.38 -7.35
CA LYS A 84 4.88 -1.50 -7.12
C LYS A 84 5.08 -1.18 -5.64
N VAL A 85 3.99 -1.07 -4.89
CA VAL A 85 4.04 -0.91 -3.42
C VAL A 85 4.69 -2.14 -2.79
N TYR A 86 4.28 -3.35 -3.20
CA TYR A 86 4.89 -4.59 -2.75
C TYR A 86 6.39 -4.64 -3.06
N ASP A 87 6.79 -4.33 -4.29
CA ASP A 87 8.19 -4.35 -4.71
C ASP A 87 9.06 -3.40 -3.87
N LEU A 88 8.56 -2.18 -3.61
CA LEU A 88 9.23 -1.20 -2.75
C LEU A 88 9.37 -1.73 -1.31
N VAL A 89 8.35 -2.36 -0.76
CA VAL A 89 8.40 -2.93 0.60
C VAL A 89 9.39 -4.10 0.66
N ALA A 90 9.41 -4.96 -0.37
CA ALA A 90 10.36 -6.05 -0.48
C ALA A 90 11.81 -5.53 -0.49
N GLU A 91 12.09 -4.46 -1.23
CA GLU A 91 13.39 -3.80 -1.25
C GLU A 91 13.79 -3.29 0.15
N GLN A 92 12.87 -2.67 0.88
CA GLN A 92 13.14 -2.16 2.23
C GLN A 92 13.37 -3.27 3.26
N MET A 93 12.64 -4.40 3.13
CA MET A 93 12.78 -5.58 3.98
C MET A 93 14.09 -6.34 3.71
N HIS A 94 14.63 -6.30 2.49
CA HIS A 94 15.92 -6.90 2.18
C HIS A 94 17.11 -6.17 2.80
N GLN A 95 16.95 -4.93 3.27
CA GLN A 95 18.02 -4.15 3.89
C GLN A 95 18.11 -4.43 5.40
N PRO A 96 19.16 -5.13 5.88
CA PRO A 96 19.29 -5.50 7.29
C PRO A 96 19.21 -4.30 8.23
N SER A 97 18.66 -4.50 9.42
CA SER A 97 18.47 -3.42 10.40
C SER A 97 18.37 -3.96 11.81
N ALA A 98 18.82 -3.18 12.78
CA ALA A 98 18.74 -3.61 14.18
C ALA A 98 17.30 -3.60 14.73
N LEU A 99 16.50 -2.61 14.32
CA LEU A 99 15.22 -2.28 14.94
C LEU A 99 14.07 -2.31 13.92
N LEU A 100 12.89 -2.79 14.35
CA LEU A 100 11.67 -2.80 13.52
C LEU A 100 11.14 -1.39 13.28
N GLU A 101 11.30 -0.49 14.25
CA GLU A 101 10.97 0.93 14.16
C GLU A 101 11.67 1.58 12.97
N HIS A 102 12.95 1.24 12.79
CA HIS A 102 13.73 1.78 11.68
C HIS A 102 13.28 1.20 10.34
N VAL A 103 12.97 -0.09 10.27
CA VAL A 103 12.41 -0.74 9.06
C VAL A 103 11.07 -0.14 8.68
N ALA A 104 10.12 -0.05 9.63
CA ALA A 104 8.81 0.54 9.43
C ALA A 104 8.93 2.01 9.00
N GLY A 105 9.86 2.76 9.60
CA GLY A 105 10.14 4.16 9.25
C GLY A 105 10.62 4.33 7.82
N ARG A 106 11.58 3.51 7.36
CA ARG A 106 12.05 3.55 5.97
C ARG A 106 10.95 3.22 4.98
N ILE A 107 10.14 2.20 5.26
CA ILE A 107 8.98 1.85 4.43
C ILE A 107 8.02 3.05 4.35
N LEU A 108 7.67 3.64 5.49
CA LEU A 108 6.75 4.77 5.54
C LEU A 108 7.27 5.98 4.73
N VAL A 109 8.55 6.33 4.89
CA VAL A 109 9.20 7.41 4.13
C VAL A 109 9.21 7.09 2.63
N ALA A 110 9.65 5.89 2.25
CA ALA A 110 9.74 5.48 0.86
C ALA A 110 8.37 5.47 0.17
N LEU A 111 7.29 5.12 0.89
CA LEU A 111 5.92 5.22 0.38
C LEU A 111 5.55 6.65 0.01
N PHE A 112 5.79 7.63 0.89
CA PHE A 112 5.46 9.03 0.61
C PHE A 112 6.36 9.67 -0.45
N GLU A 113 7.60 9.22 -0.59
CA GLU A 113 8.53 9.70 -1.63
C GLU A 113 8.16 9.19 -3.02
N ASN A 114 7.72 7.94 -3.13
CA ASN A 114 7.47 7.29 -4.43
C ASN A 114 6.01 7.36 -4.89
N PHE A 115 5.06 7.56 -3.97
CA PHE A 115 3.63 7.56 -4.27
C PHE A 115 2.97 8.86 -3.81
N SER A 116 3.04 9.88 -4.67
CA SER A 116 2.46 11.21 -4.37
C SER A 116 0.95 11.22 -4.15
N GLN A 117 0.26 10.16 -4.56
CA GLN A 117 -1.20 9.99 -4.39
C GLN A 117 -1.58 9.57 -2.96
N VAL A 118 -0.62 9.07 -2.17
CA VAL A 118 -0.86 8.58 -0.82
C VAL A 118 -0.92 9.76 0.15
N GLU A 119 -2.09 9.98 0.74
CA GLU A 119 -2.34 11.02 1.74
C GLU A 119 -1.98 10.55 3.14
N THR A 120 -2.39 9.32 3.48
CA THR A 120 -2.05 8.70 4.76
C THR A 120 -1.60 7.27 4.55
N ALA A 121 -0.64 6.85 5.38
CA ALA A 121 -0.10 5.51 5.35
C ALA A 121 0.07 4.99 6.77
N GLU A 122 -0.34 3.76 7.00
CA GLU A 122 -0.04 2.98 8.20
C GLU A 122 0.79 1.76 7.80
N VAL A 123 1.92 1.58 8.46
CA VAL A 123 2.87 0.49 8.24
C VAL A 123 2.98 -0.30 9.54
N LYS A 124 2.61 -1.58 9.48
CA LYS A 124 2.81 -2.54 10.57
C LYS A 124 3.88 -3.54 10.16
N VAL A 125 4.97 -3.61 10.93
CA VAL A 125 6.00 -4.64 10.77
C VAL A 125 5.97 -5.55 11.99
N THR A 126 5.83 -6.85 11.75
CA THR A 126 5.77 -7.88 12.79
C THR A 126 6.95 -8.81 12.65
N LYS A 127 7.70 -9.01 13.73
CA LYS A 127 8.64 -10.12 13.84
C LYS A 127 7.90 -11.35 14.34
N VAL A 128 7.91 -12.41 13.54
CA VAL A 128 7.28 -13.69 13.91
C VAL A 128 8.22 -14.41 14.88
N ASN A 129 7.68 -14.96 15.96
CA ASN A 129 8.42 -15.71 16.99
C ASN A 129 9.70 -14.99 17.48
N PRO A 130 9.60 -13.75 18.00
CA PRO A 130 10.77 -13.00 18.48
C PRO A 130 11.48 -13.75 19.63
N PRO A 131 12.81 -13.64 19.76
CA PRO A 131 13.58 -14.36 20.78
C PRO A 131 13.47 -13.69 22.16
N MET A 132 12.27 -13.72 22.73
CA MET A 132 11.95 -13.15 24.05
C MET A 132 11.46 -14.21 25.05
N GLY A 133 11.48 -15.49 24.68
CA GLY A 133 11.10 -16.60 25.54
C GLY A 133 9.59 -16.71 25.83
N ALA A 134 8.77 -15.93 25.13
CA ALA A 134 7.32 -15.94 25.26
C ALA A 134 6.68 -16.75 24.11
N ASP A 135 5.67 -17.57 24.45
CA ASP A 135 4.81 -18.22 23.46
C ASP A 135 3.81 -17.21 22.90
N CYS A 136 4.12 -16.65 21.74
CA CYS A 136 3.29 -15.66 21.07
C CYS A 136 3.44 -15.76 19.56
N ARG A 137 2.45 -15.22 18.82
CA ARG A 137 2.49 -15.22 17.35
C ARG A 137 3.53 -14.25 16.77
N GLY A 138 3.92 -13.23 17.53
CA GLY A 138 4.87 -12.21 17.08
C GLY A 138 4.79 -10.93 17.89
N ALA A 139 5.72 -10.02 17.62
CA ALA A 139 5.73 -8.66 18.15
C ALA A 139 5.74 -7.65 17.00
N SER A 140 4.95 -6.60 17.09
CA SER A 140 4.76 -5.64 16.00
C SER A 140 5.08 -4.21 16.40
N VAL A 141 5.65 -3.45 15.47
CA VAL A 141 5.70 -1.98 15.49
C VAL A 141 4.73 -1.47 14.43
N ILE A 142 3.96 -0.44 14.78
CA ILE A 142 3.01 0.22 13.88
C ILE A 142 3.36 1.70 13.84
N LEU A 143 3.63 2.22 12.64
CA LEU A 143 3.80 3.64 12.39
C LEU A 143 2.67 4.13 11.50
N LYS A 144 2.16 5.33 11.80
CA LYS A 144 1.17 6.02 10.99
C LYS A 144 1.68 7.41 10.66
N GLY A 145 1.61 7.77 9.39
CA GLY A 145 1.98 9.09 8.89
C GLY A 145 0.88 9.67 8.00
N CYS A 146 0.90 10.98 7.85
CA CYS A 146 0.14 11.71 6.85
C CYS A 146 1.04 12.74 6.18
N ARG A 147 0.68 13.12 4.95
CA ARG A 147 1.31 14.19 4.19
C ARG A 147 0.55 15.50 4.30
#